data_AF-A0AAN7PDF5-F1
#
_entry.id   AF-A0AAN7PDF5-F1
#
_cell.length_a   1.000
_cell.length_b   1.000
_cell.length_c   1.000
_cell.angle_alpha   90.00
_cell.angle_beta   90.00
_cell.angle_gamma   90.00
#
_symmetry.space_group_name_H-M   'P 1'
#
loop_
_entity.id
_entity.type
_entity.pdbx_description
1 polymer ?
#
loop_
_entity_poly.entity_id
_entity_poly.type
_entity_poly.pdbx_seq_one_letter_code
_entity_poly.pdbx_strand_id
1 'polypeptide(L)'
;MLNLKEEICESVNDKIEEVEEEVEKKLREKMQLFEERINQMNSTSLIVSLRGEALGVLQTVPDHLQENYELLISRLEMRYRDAHLQQVYQAQIKSRVQKAAESLQEFEADIAKLTRLAYPTASDTFLEQLAIQTFVETSETTKRSTLYG
;
A
#
# COMPACT_ATOMS: atom_id res chain seq x y z
N MET A 1 -26.55 42.20 -49.94
CA MET A 1 -27.19 40.91 -49.56
C MET A 1 -26.16 39.82 -49.24
N LEU A 2 -24.99 39.79 -49.90
CA LEU A 2 -23.90 38.84 -49.59
C LEU A 2 -23.24 39.10 -48.22
N ASN A 3 -22.86 40.35 -47.90
CA ASN A 3 -22.25 40.71 -46.60
C ASN A 3 -23.09 40.31 -45.38
N LEU A 4 -24.40 40.46 -45.45
CA LEU A 4 -25.29 40.16 -44.32
C LEU A 4 -25.35 38.65 -44.05
N LYS A 5 -25.21 37.82 -45.08
CA LYS A 5 -25.17 36.35 -44.90
C LYS A 5 -23.88 35.92 -44.23
N GLU A 6 -22.77 36.57 -44.57
CA GLU A 6 -21.45 36.28 -44.02
C GLU A 6 -21.37 36.66 -42.54
N GLU A 7 -21.85 37.86 -42.18
CA GLU A 7 -21.94 38.34 -40.80
C GLU A 7 -22.87 37.46 -39.93
N ILE A 8 -23.99 36.97 -40.50
CA ILE A 8 -24.87 36.03 -39.81
C ILE A 8 -24.16 34.67 -39.62
N CYS A 9 -23.41 34.18 -40.60
CA CYS A 9 -22.67 32.93 -40.48
C CYS A 9 -21.59 32.99 -39.41
N GLU A 10 -20.81 34.08 -39.36
CA GLU A 10 -19.81 34.30 -38.31
C GLU A 10 -20.46 34.34 -36.92
N SER A 11 -21.52 35.14 -36.75
CA SER A 11 -22.23 35.21 -35.46
C SER A 11 -22.85 33.88 -35.01
N VAL A 12 -23.27 33.04 -35.96
CA VAL A 12 -23.78 31.69 -35.65
C VAL A 12 -22.63 30.76 -35.26
N ASN A 13 -21.50 30.80 -35.96
CA ASN A 13 -20.32 29.99 -35.63
C ASN A 13 -19.76 30.35 -34.26
N ASP A 14 -19.63 31.64 -33.93
CA ASP A 14 -19.16 32.09 -32.61
C ASP A 14 -20.05 31.54 -31.49
N LYS A 15 -21.37 31.55 -31.69
CA LYS A 15 -22.32 30.99 -30.72
C LYS A 15 -22.26 29.47 -30.63
N ILE A 16 -21.93 28.79 -31.73
CA ILE A 16 -21.72 27.33 -31.72
C ILE A 16 -20.48 27.02 -30.89
N GLU A 17 -19.37 27.72 -31.11
CA GLU A 17 -18.12 27.53 -30.38
C GLU A 17 -18.31 27.82 -28.87
N GLU A 18 -18.99 28.91 -28.52
CA GLU A 18 -19.35 29.23 -27.12
C GLU A 18 -20.17 28.10 -26.46
N VAL A 19 -21.13 27.53 -27.19
CA VAL A 19 -21.95 26.41 -26.69
C VAL A 19 -21.11 25.15 -26.55
N GLU A 20 -20.20 24.86 -27.47
CA GLU A 20 -19.30 23.70 -27.40
C GLU A 20 -18.38 23.79 -26.19
N GLU A 21 -17.73 24.95 -25.95
CA GLU A 21 -16.89 25.16 -24.78
C GLU A 21 -17.66 25.00 -23.47
N GLU A 22 -18.87 25.56 -23.39
CA GLU A 22 -19.72 25.48 -22.20
C GLU A 22 -20.21 24.05 -21.94
N VAL A 23 -20.51 23.29 -22.99
CA VAL A 23 -20.86 21.86 -22.89
C VAL A 23 -19.67 21.05 -22.39
N GLU A 24 -18.48 21.27 -22.95
CA GLU A 24 -17.27 20.58 -22.51
C GLU A 24 -16.93 20.90 -21.05
N LYS A 25 -17.04 22.18 -20.66
CA LYS A 25 -16.83 22.60 -19.28
C LYS A 25 -17.79 21.90 -18.33
N LYS A 26 -19.09 21.88 -18.66
CA LYS A 26 -20.10 21.15 -17.87
C LYS A 26 -19.83 19.65 -17.83
N LEU A 27 -19.33 19.06 -18.92
CA LEU A 27 -18.94 17.66 -18.95
C LEU A 27 -17.79 17.38 -17.98
N ARG A 28 -16.74 18.22 -18.00
CA ARG A 28 -15.59 18.14 -17.09
C ARG A 28 -16.00 18.29 -15.63
N GLU A 29 -16.81 19.29 -15.30
CA GLU A 29 -17.33 19.50 -13.94
C GLU A 29 -18.17 18.32 -13.46
N LYS A 30 -19.05 17.78 -14.32
CA LYS A 30 -19.83 16.58 -13.97
C LYS A 30 -18.96 15.35 -13.77
N MET A 31 -17.92 15.17 -14.57
CA MET A 31 -16.98 14.06 -14.40
C MET A 31 -16.24 14.15 -13.06
N GLN A 32 -15.76 15.33 -12.69
CA GLN A 32 -15.10 15.56 -11.39
C GLN A 32 -16.04 15.27 -10.22
N LEU A 33 -17.27 15.80 -10.27
CA LEU A 33 -18.28 15.53 -9.23
C LEU A 33 -18.63 14.04 -9.14
N PHE A 34 -18.68 13.34 -10.27
CA PHE A 34 -18.95 11.91 -10.30
C PHE A 34 -17.81 11.09 -9.68
N GLU A 35 -16.57 11.43 -10.00
CA GLU A 35 -15.37 10.80 -9.44
C GLU A 35 -15.25 11.05 -7.93
N GLU A 36 -15.48 12.28 -7.48
CA GLU A 36 -15.48 12.62 -6.05
C GLU A 36 -16.54 11.81 -5.29
N ARG A 37 -17.74 11.68 -5.87
CA ARG A 37 -18.82 10.88 -5.27
C ARG A 37 -18.48 9.39 -5.21
N ILE A 38 -17.80 8.86 -6.23
CA ILE A 38 -17.29 7.48 -6.20
C ILE A 38 -16.26 7.33 -5.09
N ASN A 39 -15.32 8.25 -4.97
CA ASN A 39 -14.26 8.21 -3.96
C ASN A 39 -14.83 8.27 -2.53
N GLN A 40 -15.83 9.11 -2.28
CA GLN A 40 -16.52 9.16 -0.99
C GLN A 40 -17.22 7.83 -0.66
N MET A 41 -17.90 7.23 -1.65
CA MET A 41 -18.58 5.94 -1.46
C MET A 41 -17.58 4.81 -1.20
N ASN A 42 -16.47 4.79 -1.94
CA ASN A 42 -15.40 3.82 -1.78
C ASN A 42 -14.71 3.97 -0.41
N SER A 43 -14.43 5.20 0.02
CA SER A 43 -13.87 5.48 1.35
C SER A 43 -14.79 4.97 2.45
N THR A 44 -16.08 5.31 2.40
CA THR A 44 -17.06 4.86 3.40
C THR A 44 -17.15 3.33 3.45
N SER A 45 -17.23 2.68 2.29
CA SER A 45 -17.27 1.22 2.17
C SER A 45 -16.00 0.57 2.72
N LEU A 46 -14.84 1.15 2.43
CA LEU A 46 -13.55 0.69 2.92
C LEU A 46 -13.49 0.78 4.45
N ILE A 47 -13.82 1.92 5.04
CA ILE A 47 -13.86 2.13 6.50
C ILE A 47 -14.77 1.10 7.17
N VAL A 48 -15.98 0.90 6.64
CA VAL A 48 -16.94 -0.09 7.16
C VAL A 48 -16.47 -1.52 7.00
N SER A 49 -15.51 -1.81 6.12
CA SER A 49 -14.93 -3.15 5.92
C SER A 49 -13.71 -3.42 6.80
N LEU A 50 -13.01 -2.38 7.28
CA LEU A 50 -11.81 -2.53 8.12
C LEU A 50 -12.14 -3.14 9.49
N ARG A 51 -11.33 -4.10 9.93
CA ARG A 51 -11.48 -4.82 11.21
C ARG A 51 -10.12 -4.95 11.91
N GLY A 52 -10.14 -5.09 13.23
CA GLY A 52 -8.94 -5.39 14.03
C GLY A 52 -7.81 -4.37 13.83
N GLU A 53 -6.59 -4.86 13.63
CA GLU A 53 -5.40 -4.01 13.46
C GLU A 53 -5.48 -3.08 12.25
N ALA A 54 -6.21 -3.48 11.20
CA ALA A 54 -6.40 -2.66 10.00
C ALA A 54 -7.27 -1.43 10.29
N LEU A 55 -8.24 -1.55 11.20
CA LEU A 55 -9.00 -0.39 11.70
C LEU A 55 -8.10 0.58 12.47
N GLY A 56 -7.08 0.06 13.15
CA GLY A 56 -6.07 0.87 13.83
C GLY A 56 -5.30 1.82 12.90
N VAL A 57 -5.30 1.59 11.58
CA VAL A 57 -4.74 2.55 10.62
C VAL A 57 -5.52 3.86 10.60
N LEU A 58 -6.84 3.83 10.84
CA LEU A 58 -7.66 5.04 10.86
C LEU A 58 -7.27 5.99 11.99
N GLN A 59 -6.79 5.47 13.12
CA GLN A 59 -6.29 6.30 14.23
C GLN A 59 -5.05 7.14 13.85
N THR A 60 -4.34 6.76 12.78
CA THR A 60 -3.19 7.51 12.27
C THR A 60 -3.57 8.60 11.27
N VAL A 61 -4.87 8.67 10.88
CA VAL A 61 -5.41 9.59 9.89
C VAL A 61 -6.42 10.51 10.58
N PRO A 62 -6.25 11.85 10.50
CA PRO A 62 -7.23 12.79 11.03
C PRO A 62 -8.63 12.55 10.44
N ASP A 63 -9.68 12.68 11.25
CA ASP A 63 -11.06 12.37 10.84
C ASP A 63 -11.50 13.11 9.56
N HIS A 64 -11.11 14.38 9.42
CA HIS A 64 -11.42 15.20 8.23
C HIS A 64 -10.72 14.72 6.93
N LEU A 65 -9.74 13.82 7.03
CA LEU A 65 -9.04 13.24 5.88
C LEU A 65 -9.41 11.76 5.66
N GLN A 66 -10.22 11.17 6.53
CA GLN A 66 -10.69 9.79 6.34
C GLN A 66 -11.65 9.68 5.16
N GLU A 67 -12.30 10.77 4.73
CA GLU A 67 -13.12 10.80 3.51
C GLU A 67 -12.29 10.69 2.22
N ASN A 68 -10.97 10.93 2.29
CA ASN A 68 -10.08 10.81 1.14
C ASN A 68 -9.65 9.35 0.92
N TYR A 69 -10.26 8.73 -0.09
CA TYR A 69 -10.00 7.34 -0.47
C TYR A 69 -8.53 7.06 -0.79
N GLU A 70 -7.88 7.90 -1.59
CA GLU A 70 -6.47 7.72 -1.99
C GLU A 70 -5.52 7.76 -0.78
N LEU A 71 -5.79 8.66 0.17
CA LEU A 71 -4.99 8.74 1.39
C LEU A 71 -5.17 7.46 2.24
N LEU A 72 -6.39 6.96 2.39
CA LEU A 72 -6.65 5.73 3.13
C LEU A 72 -5.91 4.54 2.52
N ILE A 73 -5.99 4.39 1.19
CA ILE A 73 -5.27 3.34 0.46
C ILE A 73 -3.77 3.50 0.68
N SER A 74 -3.20 4.69 0.50
CA SER A 74 -1.77 4.94 0.71
C SER A 74 -1.31 4.57 2.13
N ARG A 75 -2.10 4.84 3.17
CA ARG A 75 -1.77 4.46 4.55
C ARG A 75 -1.86 2.96 4.79
N LEU A 76 -2.86 2.30 4.21
CA LEU A 76 -2.99 0.85 4.26
C LEU A 76 -1.81 0.19 3.52
N GLU A 77 -1.46 0.69 2.34
CA GLU A 77 -0.29 0.24 1.60
C GLU A 77 0.98 0.46 2.40
N MET A 78 1.22 1.63 2.99
CA MET A 78 2.44 1.85 3.77
C MET A 78 2.61 0.85 4.93
N ARG A 79 1.51 0.44 5.56
CA ARG A 79 1.53 -0.50 6.69
C ARG A 79 1.58 -1.97 6.27
N TYR A 80 0.86 -2.33 5.20
CA TYR A 80 0.64 -3.72 4.79
C TYR A 80 1.32 -4.13 3.48
N ARG A 81 1.83 -3.18 2.70
CA ARG A 81 2.58 -3.48 1.47
C ARG A 81 3.89 -4.16 1.85
N ASP A 82 4.22 -5.19 1.08
CA ASP A 82 5.27 -6.17 1.37
C ASP A 82 6.63 -5.57 1.74
N ALA A 83 7.00 -4.40 1.20
CA ALA A 83 8.32 -3.82 1.47
C ALA A 83 8.57 -3.52 2.96
N HIS A 84 7.57 -3.08 3.71
CA HIS A 84 7.73 -2.86 5.15
C HIS A 84 7.75 -4.18 5.92
N LEU A 85 6.90 -5.14 5.54
CA LEU A 85 6.87 -6.47 6.14
C LEU A 85 8.19 -7.22 5.91
N GLN A 86 8.76 -7.15 4.71
CA GLN A 86 10.06 -7.74 4.38
C GLN A 86 11.16 -7.21 5.31
N GLN A 87 11.25 -5.88 5.51
CA GLN A 87 12.24 -5.29 6.42
C GLN A 87 12.03 -5.71 7.88
N VAL A 88 10.76 -5.80 8.32
CA VAL A 88 10.42 -6.29 9.67
C VAL A 88 10.85 -7.75 9.83
N TYR A 89 10.56 -8.63 8.87
CA TYR A 89 10.97 -10.03 8.93
C TYR A 89 12.49 -10.19 8.86
N GLN A 90 13.19 -9.40 8.05
CA GLN A 90 14.66 -9.35 8.04
C GLN A 90 15.23 -8.95 9.40
N ALA A 91 14.63 -7.95 10.07
CA ALA A 91 15.02 -7.55 11.41
C ALA A 91 14.71 -8.64 12.45
N GLN A 92 13.56 -9.31 12.33
CA GLN A 92 13.18 -10.43 13.20
C GLN A 92 14.18 -11.58 13.10
N ILE A 93 14.57 -12.00 11.88
CA ILE A 93 15.60 -13.04 11.66
C ILE A 93 16.92 -12.65 12.35
N LYS A 94 17.37 -11.40 12.20
CA LYS A 94 18.63 -10.92 12.82
C LYS A 94 18.58 -10.88 14.35
N SER A 95 17.42 -10.57 14.91
CA SER A 95 17.21 -10.53 16.37
C SER A 95 16.92 -11.91 16.98
N ARG A 96 16.72 -12.93 16.14
CA ARG A 96 16.28 -14.24 16.57
C ARG A 96 17.44 -15.02 17.16
N VAL A 97 17.25 -15.48 18.39
CA VAL A 97 18.20 -16.32 19.13
C VAL A 97 17.44 -17.51 19.68
N GLN A 98 18.07 -18.68 19.74
CA GLN A 98 17.43 -19.88 20.29
C GLN A 98 17.10 -19.67 21.77
N LYS A 99 15.84 -19.90 22.16
CA LYS A 99 15.43 -19.79 23.58
C LYS A 99 15.80 -21.07 24.32
N ALA A 100 16.12 -20.97 25.62
CA ALA A 100 16.52 -22.12 26.44
C ALA A 100 15.45 -23.23 26.55
N ALA A 101 14.17 -22.88 26.38
CA ALA A 101 13.04 -23.82 26.44
C ALA A 101 12.54 -24.26 25.05
N GLU A 102 13.16 -23.80 23.97
CA GLU A 102 12.75 -24.06 22.60
C GLU A 102 13.57 -25.22 22.00
N SER A 103 12.88 -26.16 21.36
CA SER A 103 13.56 -27.25 20.66
C SER A 103 14.27 -26.74 19.41
N LEU A 104 15.34 -27.44 19.01
CA LEU A 104 16.10 -27.07 17.82
C LEU A 104 15.25 -27.09 16.54
N GLN A 105 14.27 -28.01 16.47
CA GLN A 105 13.36 -28.16 15.34
C GLN A 105 12.34 -27.01 15.27
N GLU A 106 11.82 -26.55 16.41
CA GLU A 106 10.94 -25.37 16.47
C GLU A 106 11.70 -24.11 16.05
N PHE A 107 12.96 -23.97 16.49
CA PHE A 107 13.83 -22.87 16.10
C PHE A 107 14.12 -22.85 14.60
N GLU A 108 14.50 -24.00 14.03
CA GLU A 108 14.72 -24.15 12.58
C GLU A 108 13.47 -23.81 11.77
N ALA A 109 12.32 -24.36 12.16
CA ALA A 109 11.05 -24.12 11.46
C ALA A 109 10.65 -22.64 11.49
N ASP A 110 10.89 -21.95 12.60
CA ASP A 110 10.61 -20.52 12.75
C ASP A 110 11.55 -19.67 11.87
N ILE A 111 12.85 -19.97 11.83
CA ILE A 111 13.82 -19.31 10.94
C ILE A 111 13.46 -19.51 9.46
N ALA A 112 13.12 -20.75 9.06
CA ALA A 112 12.72 -21.04 7.68
C ALA A 112 11.45 -20.28 7.27
N LYS A 113 10.46 -20.22 8.17
CA LYS A 113 9.23 -19.45 7.97
C LYS A 113 9.51 -17.96 7.82
N LEU A 114 10.30 -17.37 8.74
CA LEU A 114 10.67 -15.96 8.68
C LEU A 114 11.46 -15.63 7.42
N THR A 115 12.34 -16.51 6.96
CA THR A 115 13.12 -16.34 5.73
C THR A 115 12.24 -16.28 4.49
N ARG A 116 11.23 -17.16 4.40
CA ARG A 116 10.21 -17.11 3.34
C ARG A 116 9.40 -15.81 3.34
N LEU A 117 9.03 -15.33 4.53
CA LEU A 117 8.28 -14.09 4.67
C LEU A 117 9.14 -12.84 4.36
N ALA A 118 10.44 -12.89 4.65
CA ALA A 118 11.39 -11.82 4.36
C ALA A 118 11.74 -11.69 2.87
N TYR A 119 11.66 -12.79 2.11
CA TYR A 119 12.08 -12.87 0.71
C TYR A 119 11.08 -13.64 -0.16
N PRO A 120 9.84 -13.15 -0.33
CA PRO A 120 8.78 -13.87 -1.04
C PRO A 120 9.04 -14.10 -2.54
N THR A 121 9.95 -13.33 -3.14
CA THR A 121 10.30 -13.42 -4.58
C THR A 121 11.58 -14.20 -4.85
N ALA A 122 12.26 -14.72 -3.82
CA ALA A 122 13.51 -15.45 -3.99
C ALA A 122 13.28 -16.93 -4.31
N SER A 123 14.23 -17.59 -4.96
CA SER A 123 14.12 -19.03 -5.29
C SER A 123 14.19 -19.90 -4.04
N ASP A 124 13.48 -21.03 -4.04
CA ASP A 124 13.49 -21.97 -2.90
C ASP A 124 14.92 -22.41 -2.52
N THR A 125 15.79 -22.64 -3.51
CA THR A 125 17.20 -22.98 -3.27
C THR A 125 17.99 -21.89 -2.53
N PHE A 126 17.71 -20.62 -2.83
CA PHE A 126 18.34 -19.49 -2.15
C PHE A 126 17.78 -19.34 -0.73
N LEU A 127 16.46 -19.54 -0.56
CA LEU A 127 15.80 -19.50 0.74
C LEU A 127 16.31 -20.58 1.69
N GLU A 128 16.51 -21.81 1.21
CA GLU A 128 17.09 -22.91 1.99
C GLU A 128 18.52 -22.60 2.43
N GLN A 129 19.36 -22.12 1.52
CA GLN A 129 20.74 -21.74 1.85
C GLN A 129 20.80 -20.60 2.87
N LEU A 130 19.95 -19.59 2.69
CA LEU A 130 19.86 -18.45 3.60
C LEU A 130 19.34 -18.87 4.99
N ALA A 131 18.35 -19.76 5.05
CA ALA A 131 17.83 -20.29 6.32
C ALA A 131 18.91 -21.08 7.07
N ILE A 132 19.69 -21.93 6.39
CA ILE A 132 20.80 -22.68 7.00
C ILE A 132 21.87 -21.71 7.51
N GLN A 133 22.27 -20.72 6.72
CA GLN A 133 23.29 -19.76 7.12
C GLN A 133 22.86 -18.96 8.34
N THR A 134 21.64 -18.42 8.32
CA THR A 134 21.10 -17.63 9.43
C THR A 134 20.91 -18.46 10.70
N PHE A 135 20.52 -19.74 10.58
CA PHE A 135 20.45 -20.67 11.71
C PHE A 135 21.83 -20.90 12.37
N VAL A 136 22.88 -21.07 11.58
CA VAL A 136 24.25 -21.24 12.11
C VAL A 136 24.72 -19.95 12.80
N GLU A 137 24.54 -18.79 12.17
CA GLU A 137 24.96 -17.50 12.73
C GLU A 137 24.24 -17.16 14.06
N THR A 138 22.94 -17.44 14.13
CA THR A 138 22.10 -17.16 15.32
C THR A 138 22.26 -18.18 16.45
N SER A 139 22.65 -19.42 16.13
CA SER A 139 22.98 -20.43 17.15
C SER A 139 24.38 -20.23 17.75
N GLU A 140 25.34 -19.70 17.00
CA GLU A 140 26.69 -19.40 17.51
C GLU A 140 26.74 -18.18 18.45
N THR A 141 25.91 -17.17 18.22
CA THR A 141 25.81 -15.98 19.09
C THR A 141 25.33 -16.34 20.49
N THR A 142 24.48 -17.36 20.62
CA THR A 142 24.09 -17.95 21.92
C THR A 142 25.32 -18.47 22.70
N LYS A 143 26.25 -19.15 22.03
CA LYS A 143 27.46 -19.70 22.67
C LYS A 143 28.48 -18.62 23.06
N ARG A 144 28.53 -17.50 22.32
CA ARG A 144 29.39 -16.35 22.66
C ARG A 144 28.83 -15.51 23.81
N SER A 145 27.49 -15.40 23.93
CA SER A 145 26.84 -14.68 25.05
C SER A 145 27.01 -15.37 26.41
N THR A 146 27.17 -16.70 26.44
CA THR A 146 27.42 -17.45 27.68
C THR A 146 28.87 -17.42 28.16
N LEU A 147 29.78 -16.77 27.42
CA LEU A 147 31.21 -16.70 27.76
C LEU A 147 31.64 -15.37 28.41
N TYR A 148 30.72 -14.41 28.55
CA TYR A 148 30.95 -13.11 29.22
C TYR A 148 29.86 -12.79 30.27
N GLY A 149 29.28 -13.81 30.90
CA GLY A 149 28.35 -13.70 32.02
C GLY A 149 28.95 -14.26 33.30
#